data_AF-Q58946-F1
#
_entry.id   AF-Q58946-F1
#
_cell.length_a   1.000
_cell.length_b   1.000
_cell.length_c   1.000
_cell.angle_alpha   90.00
_cell.angle_beta   90.00
_cell.angle_gamma   90.00
#
_symmetry.space_group_name_H-M   'P 1'
#
loop_
_entity.id
_entity.type
_entity.pdbx_description
1 polymer ?
#
loop_
_entity_poly.entity_id
_entity_poly.type
_entity_poly.pdbx_seq_one_letter_code
_entity_poly.pdbx_strand_id
1 'polypeptide(L)' 'MCSCNLYFNGELVMEDVMIVEKKGDKVIAIDLFGDKKEFVGEIKKIDLNENKIFIEG' A
#
# COMPACT_ATOMS: atom_id res chain seq x y z
N MET A 1 -17.20 -5.87 -1.14
CA MET A 1 -15.83 -5.98 -1.67
C MET A 1 -14.91 -5.59 -0.55
N CYS A 2 -13.97 -6.46 -0.16
CA CYS A 2 -12.95 -6.11 0.83
C CYS A 2 -11.81 -5.43 0.09
N SER A 3 -11.62 -4.15 0.33
CA SER A 3 -10.54 -3.37 -0.23
C SER A 3 -9.54 -3.02 0.87
N CYS A 4 -8.25 -2.99 0.54
CA CYS A 4 -7.19 -2.71 1.50
C CYS A 4 -6.80 -1.23 1.47
N ASN A 5 -6.55 -0.66 2.65
CA ASN A 5 -6.02 0.68 2.79
C ASN A 5 -4.51 0.62 3.03
N LEU A 6 -3.77 1.55 2.44
CA LEU A 6 -2.32 1.60 2.53
C LEU A 6 -1.87 2.81 3.32
N TYR A 7 -0.98 2.52 4.27
CA TYR A 7 -0.37 3.47 5.17
C TYR A 7 1.13 3.56 4.87
N PHE A 8 1.65 4.77 4.74
CA PHE A 8 3.08 5.04 4.59
C PHE A 8 3.56 5.86 5.78
N ASN A 9 4.57 5.36 6.50
CA ASN A 9 5.08 6.00 7.73
C ASN A 9 3.98 6.34 8.75
N GLY A 10 2.95 5.48 8.83
CA GLY A 10 1.82 5.63 9.74
C GLY A 10 0.67 6.50 9.21
N GLU A 11 0.84 7.19 8.09
CA GLU A 11 -0.21 8.03 7.49
C GLU A 11 -0.99 7.27 6.42
N LEU A 12 -2.33 7.41 6.41
CA LEU A 12 -3.15 6.87 5.34
C LEU A 12 -2.88 7.67 4.06
N VAL A 13 -2.37 6.98 3.04
CA VAL A 13 -1.96 7.63 1.77
C VAL A 13 -2.73 7.12 0.57
N MET A 14 -3.39 5.96 0.67
CA MET A 14 -4.15 5.39 -0.43
C MET A 14 -5.24 4.47 0.10
N GLU A 15 -6.45 4.62 -0.43
CA GLU A 15 -7.59 3.76 -0.15
C GLU A 15 -7.81 2.81 -1.34
N ASP A 16 -8.62 1.79 -1.13
CA ASP A 16 -9.04 0.86 -2.19
C ASP A 16 -7.90 0.20 -2.99
N VAL A 17 -6.78 -0.09 -2.34
CA VAL A 17 -5.59 -0.67 -2.95
C VAL A 17 -5.86 -2.11 -3.41
N MET A 18 -5.55 -2.36 -4.68
CA MET A 18 -5.73 -3.65 -5.36
C MET A 18 -4.41 -4.36 -5.63
N ILE A 19 -3.36 -3.61 -5.93
CA ILE A 19 -2.04 -4.16 -6.25
C ILE A 19 -0.99 -3.43 -5.42
N VAL A 20 -0.09 -4.19 -4.80
CA VAL A 20 1.14 -3.68 -4.21
C VAL A 20 2.32 -4.49 -4.74
N GLU A 21 3.29 -3.81 -5.35
CA GLU A 21 4.44 -4.42 -6.01
C GLU A 21 5.74 -3.79 -5.49
N LYS A 22 6.71 -4.60 -5.06
CA LYS A 22 8.06 -4.12 -4.69
C LYS A 22 8.97 -4.14 -5.92
N LYS A 23 9.56 -2.99 -6.26
CA LYS A 23 10.57 -2.84 -7.32
C LYS A 23 11.83 -2.19 -6.76
N GLY A 24 12.83 -3.01 -6.48
CA GLY A 24 14.08 -2.54 -5.88
C GLY A 24 13.83 -1.95 -4.49
N ASP A 25 14.16 -0.68 -4.33
CA ASP A 25 14.00 0.15 -3.13
C ASP A 25 12.64 0.84 -3.03
N LYS A 26 11.74 0.58 -3.98
CA LYS A 26 10.42 1.21 -4.04
C LYS A 26 9.29 0.20 -3.89
N VAL A 27 8.18 0.68 -3.36
CA VAL A 27 6.89 0.01 -3.35
C VAL A 27 5.92 0.80 -4.20
N ILE A 28 5.25 0.12 -5.13
CA ILE A 28 4.25 0.67 -6.02
C ILE A 28 2.89 0.16 -5.55
N ALA A 29 1.93 1.06 -5.38
CA ALA A 29 0.55 0.73 -5.08
C ALA A 29 -0.39 1.22 -6.19
N ILE A 30 -1.40 0.42 -6.52
CA ILE A 30 -2.42 0.72 -7.52
C ILE A 30 -3.80 0.44 -6.91
N ASP A 31 -4.73 1.38 -7.03
CA ASP A 31 -6.09 1.25 -6.50
C ASP A 31 -7.06 0.66 -7.51
N LEU A 32 -8.32 0.57 -7.10
CA LEU A 32 -9.44 0.07 -7.90
C LEU A 32 -9.68 0.87 -9.20
N PHE A 33 -9.28 2.13 -9.24
CA PHE A 33 -9.50 3.03 -10.38
C PHE A 33 -8.27 3.11 -11.31
N GLY A 34 -7.17 2.45 -10.92
CA GLY A 34 -5.92 2.43 -11.67
C GLY A 34 -5.00 3.60 -11.31
N ASP A 35 -5.33 4.42 -10.32
CA ASP A 35 -4.42 5.44 -9.82
C ASP A 35 -3.23 4.76 -9.13
N LYS A 36 -2.04 5.33 -9.34
CA LYS A 36 -0.77 4.73 -8.92
C LYS A 36 0.01 5.68 -8.01
N LYS A 37 0.54 5.15 -6.91
CA LYS A 37 1.51 5.84 -6.04
C LYS A 37 2.78 5.02 -5.87
N GLU A 38 3.92 5.70 -5.77
CA GLU A 38 5.22 5.10 -5.52
C GLU A 38 5.79 5.62 -4.20
N PHE A 39 6.33 4.72 -3.40
CA PHE A 39 6.93 5.00 -2.09
C PHE A 39 8.34 4.43 -2.07
N VAL A 40 9.32 5.20 -1.59
CA VAL A 40 10.66 4.66 -1.28
C VAL A 40 10.57 4.00 0.10
N GLY A 41 10.90 2.72 0.20
CA GLY A 41 10.77 1.97 1.45
C GLY A 41 10.41 0.48 1.25
N GLU A 42 9.95 -0.14 2.33
CA GLU A 42 9.63 -1.55 2.40
C GLU A 42 8.24 -1.82 2.99
N ILE A 43 7.60 -2.91 2.56
CA ILE A 43 6.36 -3.40 3.17
C ILE A 43 6.71 -3.99 4.53
N LYS A 44 6.29 -3.32 5.60
CA LYS A 44 6.57 -3.73 6.97
C LYS A 44 5.57 -4.76 7.50
N LYS A 45 4.29 -4.57 7.20
CA LYS A 45 3.19 -5.42 7.70
C LYS A 45 2.03 -5.39 6.71
N ILE A 46 1.37 -6.54 6.54
CA ILE A 46 0.05 -6.61 5.92
C ILE A 46 -0.88 -7.23 6.95
N ASP A 47 -1.96 -6.51 7.28
CA ASP A 47 -3.00 -6.95 8.20
C ASP A 47 -4.29 -7.21 7.41
N LEU A 48 -4.50 -8.47 7.04
CA LEU A 48 -5.67 -8.88 6.27
C LEU A 48 -6.97 -8.88 7.09
N ASN A 49 -6.87 -8.90 8.42
CA ASN A 49 -8.05 -8.82 9.29
C ASN A 49 -8.60 -7.38 9.31
N GLU A 50 -7.71 -6.38 9.32
CA GLU A 50 -8.09 -4.97 9.25
C GLU A 50 -8.13 -4.40 7.83
N ASN A 51 -7.76 -5.19 6.81
CA ASN A 51 -7.55 -4.75 5.43
C ASN A 51 -6.56 -3.57 5.34
N LYS A 52 -5.39 -3.69 5.98
CA LYS A 52 -4.38 -2.64 6.00
C LYS A 52 -3.03 -3.13 5.50
N ILE A 53 -2.35 -2.29 4.73
CA ILE A 53 -0.98 -2.48 4.28
C ILE A 53 -0.14 -1.35 4.87
N PHE A 54 1.00 -1.70 5.47
CA PHE A 54 1.90 -0.74 6.11
C PHE A 54 3.25 -0.75 5.39
N ILE A 55 3.68 0.43 4.95
CA ILE A 55 4.97 0.67 4.31
C ILE A 55 5.75 1.66 5.18
N GLU A 56 7.04 1.41 5.36
CA GLU A 56 7.97 2.33 6.02
C GLU A 56 9.18 2.58 5.12
N GLY A 57 9.69 3.82 5.14
CA GLY A 57 10.86 4.26 4.37
C GLY A 57 11.88 5.01 5.21
#